data_AF-A0AA36JJE7-F1
#
_entry.id   AF-A0AA36JJE7-F1
#
_cell.length_a   1.000
_cell.length_b   1.000
_cell.length_c   1.000
_cell.angle_alpha   90.00
_cell.angle_beta   90.00
_cell.angle_gamma   90.00
#
_symmetry.space_group_name_H-M   'P 1'
#
loop_
_entity.id
_entity.type
_entity.pdbx_description
1 polymer ?
#
loop_
_entity_poly.entity_id
_entity_poly.type
_entity_poly.pdbx_seq_one_letter_code
_entity_poly.pdbx_strand_id
1 'polypeptide(L)'
;MAESFSLASFLQAARPDWKDSQLAAVEEKLEKVGVTDVLELVRSLRGRSDQRLNNRLKAVGEKCFTSETLSALRRQVRAEPTLRGAEKRAANARLLAASSAEFDDDDDENEDAEAAPLLAAPRWNPAAAAHARREAAKVEACAAGPSAPLPTSKADMVEELEKLGLEASAAPAHALRAALQEVRRLRALPAPELQAAAEAQGLQGASEELLRQMLETSFPDLRREVSPEEECSFQILTPSPEPLSLSTLFLNSEADLLMQCKARNLRVEGMESRGKGFLAVLLKMESRREYLQSVREAPLSPPAPGVASGALV
;
A
#
# COMPACT_ATOMS: atom_id res chain seq x y z
N MET A 1 32.84 2.65 11.38
CA MET A 1 32.90 1.23 10.99
C MET A 1 31.57 0.63 11.40
N ALA A 2 30.75 0.16 10.45
CA ALA A 2 29.51 -0.52 10.80
C ALA A 2 29.89 -1.91 11.32
N GLU A 3 29.63 -2.20 12.59
CA GLU A 3 29.75 -3.55 13.11
C GLU A 3 28.83 -4.45 12.29
N SER A 4 29.42 -5.37 11.52
CA SER A 4 28.68 -6.36 10.76
C SER A 4 27.95 -7.26 11.75
N PHE A 5 26.63 -7.15 11.79
CA PHE A 5 25.80 -7.94 12.68
C PHE A 5 25.86 -9.41 12.25
N SER A 6 26.58 -10.25 13.01
CA SER A 6 26.77 -11.66 12.65
C SER A 6 25.47 -12.46 12.81
N LEU A 7 25.31 -13.51 12.00
CA LEU A 7 24.16 -14.40 12.05
C LEU A 7 24.03 -15.08 13.43
N ALA A 8 25.13 -15.58 13.99
CA ALA A 8 25.19 -16.15 15.34
C ALA A 8 24.66 -15.18 16.41
N SER A 9 25.09 -13.91 16.39
CA SER A 9 24.64 -12.90 17.35
C SER A 9 23.13 -12.67 17.24
N PHE A 10 22.60 -12.62 16.01
CA PHE A 10 21.17 -12.49 15.77
C PHE A 10 20.38 -13.69 16.29
N LEU A 11 20.85 -14.92 16.02
CA LEU A 11 20.21 -16.15 16.48
C LEU A 11 20.24 -16.27 18.01
N GLN A 12 21.37 -15.93 18.65
CA GLN A 12 21.50 -15.92 20.11
C GLN A 12 20.55 -14.92 20.75
N ALA A 13 20.43 -13.71 20.19
CA ALA A 13 19.52 -12.70 20.72
C ALA A 13 18.04 -13.15 20.62
N ALA A 14 17.68 -13.90 19.58
CA ALA A 14 16.33 -14.43 19.43
C ALA A 14 16.02 -15.58 20.42
N ARG A 15 17.01 -16.41 20.75
CA ARG A 15 16.89 -17.58 21.65
C ARG A 15 18.12 -17.63 22.58
N PRO A 16 18.13 -16.86 23.67
CA PRO A 16 19.31 -16.76 24.55
C PRO A 16 19.66 -18.07 25.26
N ASP A 17 18.73 -19.03 25.31
CA ASP A 17 18.95 -20.35 25.88
C ASP A 17 19.72 -21.30 24.95
N TRP A 18 19.97 -20.89 23.69
CA TRP A 18 20.78 -21.68 22.78
C TRP A 18 22.25 -21.65 23.17
N LYS A 19 22.87 -22.83 23.13
CA LYS A 19 24.31 -22.99 23.30
C LYS A 19 25.03 -22.82 21.96
N ASP A 20 26.32 -22.52 21.98
CA ASP A 20 27.13 -22.34 20.76
C ASP A 20 27.04 -23.53 19.79
N SER A 21 26.97 -24.76 20.31
CA SER A 21 26.78 -25.97 19.49
C SER A 21 25.41 -26.01 18.79
N GLN A 22 24.37 -25.50 19.42
CA GLN A 22 23.04 -25.39 18.83
C GLN A 22 23.00 -24.27 17.79
N LEU A 23 23.68 -23.15 18.06
CA LEU A 23 23.83 -22.07 17.09
C LEU A 23 24.53 -22.55 15.83
N ALA A 24 25.68 -23.22 15.95
CA ALA A 24 26.41 -23.77 14.81
C ALA A 24 25.55 -24.75 13.99
N ALA A 25 24.78 -25.63 14.66
CA ALA A 25 23.86 -26.55 13.98
C ALA A 25 22.70 -25.82 13.26
N VAL A 26 22.23 -24.70 13.81
CA VAL A 26 21.20 -23.86 13.18
C VAL A 26 21.79 -23.09 11.99
N GLU A 27 23.02 -22.58 12.10
CA GLU A 27 23.73 -21.90 11.02
C GLU A 27 24.00 -22.83 9.85
N GLU A 28 24.56 -24.02 10.09
CA GLU A 28 24.79 -25.04 9.04
C GLU A 28 23.48 -25.39 8.30
N LYS A 29 22.38 -25.48 9.06
CA LYS A 29 21.06 -25.78 8.52
C LYS A 29 20.49 -24.63 7.69
N LEU A 30 20.73 -23.38 8.08
CA LEU A 30 20.36 -22.20 7.32
C LEU A 30 21.21 -22.08 6.05
N GLU A 31 22.50 -22.40 6.15
CA GLU A 31 23.43 -22.45 5.01
C GLU A 31 22.97 -23.48 3.97
N LYS A 32 22.55 -24.69 4.37
CA LYS A 32 22.00 -25.71 3.47
C LYS A 32 20.79 -25.25 2.66
N VAL A 33 19.97 -24.37 3.21
CA VAL A 33 18.83 -23.79 2.47
C VAL A 33 19.21 -22.54 1.68
N GLY A 34 20.45 -22.08 1.72
CA GLY A 34 20.92 -20.85 1.07
C GLY A 34 20.47 -19.60 1.82
N VAL A 35 20.67 -19.60 3.14
CA VAL A 35 20.49 -18.42 4.01
C VAL A 35 21.79 -18.23 4.77
N THR A 36 22.68 -17.38 4.25
CA THR A 36 24.03 -17.16 4.83
C THR A 36 24.13 -15.85 5.63
N ASP A 37 23.14 -14.96 5.48
CA ASP A 37 23.13 -13.65 6.12
C ASP A 37 21.80 -13.34 6.82
N VAL A 38 21.85 -12.44 7.81
CA VAL A 38 20.70 -11.98 8.59
C VAL A 38 19.63 -11.37 7.69
N LEU A 39 20.01 -10.65 6.63
CA LEU A 39 19.05 -10.05 5.70
C LEU A 39 18.26 -11.11 4.91
N GLU A 40 18.89 -12.21 4.51
CA GLU A 40 18.22 -13.30 3.82
C GLU A 40 17.27 -14.06 4.76
N LEU A 41 17.68 -14.23 6.02
CA LEU A 41 16.83 -14.78 7.06
C LEU A 41 15.60 -13.89 7.29
N VAL A 42 15.79 -12.58 7.41
CA VAL A 42 14.70 -11.59 7.57
C VAL A 42 13.72 -11.65 6.40
N ARG A 43 14.21 -11.67 5.15
CA ARG A 43 13.36 -11.80 3.94
C ARG A 43 12.55 -13.10 3.97
N SER A 44 13.18 -14.20 4.38
CA SER A 44 12.52 -15.50 4.49
C SER A 44 11.44 -15.52 5.58
N LEU A 45 11.60 -14.75 6.65
CA LEU A 45 10.67 -14.67 7.79
C LEU A 45 9.49 -13.69 7.57
N ARG A 46 9.64 -12.68 6.70
CA ARG A 46 8.61 -11.64 6.45
C ARG A 46 7.48 -12.07 5.52
N GLY A 47 7.62 -13.18 4.80
CA GLY A 47 6.52 -13.74 4.00
C GLY A 47 5.28 -13.99 4.87
N ARG A 48 4.08 -13.72 4.34
CA ARG A 48 2.80 -13.93 5.06
C ARG A 48 2.58 -15.38 5.51
N SER A 49 3.39 -16.33 5.03
CA SER A 49 3.36 -17.74 5.39
C SER A 49 4.68 -18.19 6.02
N ASP A 50 4.63 -18.66 7.27
CA ASP A 50 5.66 -19.42 8.01
C ASP A 50 6.24 -20.58 7.19
N GLN A 51 5.45 -21.03 6.22
CA GLN A 51 5.76 -22.12 5.33
C GLN A 51 6.96 -21.85 4.43
N ARG A 52 7.36 -20.61 4.12
CA ARG A 52 8.48 -20.40 3.16
C ARG A 52 9.81 -20.95 3.64
N LEU A 53 10.23 -20.60 4.86
CA LEU A 53 11.50 -21.11 5.42
C LEU A 53 11.40 -22.62 5.73
N ASN A 54 10.32 -23.03 6.37
CA ASN A 54 10.12 -24.44 6.71
C ASN A 54 9.96 -25.35 5.49
N ASN A 55 9.38 -24.88 4.38
CA ASN A 55 9.29 -25.64 3.14
C ASN A 55 10.66 -25.78 2.49
N ARG A 56 11.51 -24.74 2.51
CA ARG A 56 12.91 -24.84 2.06
C ARG A 56 13.68 -25.89 2.87
N LEU A 57 13.50 -25.90 4.19
CA LEU A 57 14.12 -26.90 5.07
C LEU A 57 13.62 -28.32 4.77
N LYS A 58 12.31 -28.51 4.57
CA LYS A 58 11.76 -29.81 4.17
C LYS A 58 12.30 -30.28 2.82
N ALA A 59 12.46 -29.37 1.86
CA ALA A 59 12.97 -29.69 0.53
C ALA A 59 14.41 -30.24 0.57
N VAL A 60 15.23 -29.81 1.54
CA VAL A 60 16.59 -30.33 1.76
C VAL A 60 16.64 -31.49 2.77
N GLY A 61 15.48 -32.00 3.21
CA GLY A 61 15.41 -33.10 4.18
C GLY A 61 15.71 -32.72 5.64
N GLU A 62 15.83 -31.42 5.93
CA GLU A 62 16.11 -30.91 7.27
C GLU A 62 14.82 -30.75 8.10
N LYS A 63 14.94 -30.93 9.42
CA LYS A 63 13.79 -30.79 10.33
C LYS A 63 13.25 -29.36 10.29
N CYS A 64 11.94 -29.13 10.33
CA CYS A 64 11.41 -27.76 10.41
C CYS A 64 11.76 -27.08 11.74
N PHE A 65 11.83 -25.74 11.73
CA PHE A 65 11.79 -24.97 12.98
C PHE A 65 10.40 -25.06 13.60
N THR A 66 10.34 -25.07 14.93
CA THR A 66 9.08 -25.01 15.67
C THR A 66 8.44 -23.63 15.48
N SER A 67 7.11 -23.56 15.64
CA SER A 67 6.38 -22.29 15.59
C SER A 67 6.89 -21.27 16.63
N GLU A 68 7.33 -21.75 17.78
CA GLU A 68 7.93 -20.95 18.85
C GLU A 68 9.25 -20.32 18.41
N THR A 69 10.17 -21.09 17.80
CA THR A 69 11.43 -20.57 17.27
C THR A 69 11.20 -19.55 16.17
N LEU A 70 10.29 -19.80 15.23
CA LEU A 70 9.95 -18.83 14.18
C LEU A 70 9.37 -17.53 14.75
N SER A 71 8.54 -17.64 15.79
CA SER A 71 7.97 -16.49 16.49
C SER A 71 9.04 -15.68 17.20
N ALA A 72 9.99 -16.33 17.86
CA ALA A 72 11.11 -15.68 18.53
C ALA A 72 12.01 -14.92 17.54
N LEU A 73 12.37 -15.55 16.41
CA LEU A 73 13.13 -14.90 15.33
C LEU A 73 12.40 -13.67 14.78
N ARG A 74 11.07 -13.75 14.55
CA ARG A 74 10.29 -12.61 14.08
C ARG A 74 10.20 -11.47 15.09
N ARG A 75 10.11 -11.78 16.38
CA ARG A 75 10.17 -10.77 17.44
C ARG A 75 11.52 -10.05 17.39
N GLN A 76 12.61 -10.79 17.21
CA GLN A 76 13.94 -10.21 17.08
C GLN A 76 14.06 -9.29 15.85
N VAL A 77 13.54 -9.69 14.69
CA VAL A 77 13.48 -8.82 13.48
C VAL A 77 12.74 -7.50 13.75
N ARG A 78 11.70 -7.51 14.61
CA ARG A 78 10.93 -6.30 14.95
C ARG A 78 11.63 -5.44 15.99
N ALA A 79 12.37 -6.06 16.90
CA ALA A 79 13.08 -5.39 17.99
C ALA A 79 14.34 -4.68 17.49
N GLU A 80 14.96 -5.15 16.40
CA GLU A 80 16.21 -4.60 15.87
C GLU A 80 15.90 -3.57 14.73
N PRO A 81 15.98 -2.26 14.99
CA PRO A 81 15.65 -1.22 14.02
C PRO A 81 16.74 -1.04 12.95
N THR A 82 17.97 -1.42 13.24
CA THR A 82 19.15 -1.30 12.37
C THR A 82 18.96 -2.13 11.10
N LEU A 83 18.36 -3.32 11.21
CA LEU A 83 18.01 -4.17 10.06
C LEU A 83 16.98 -3.51 9.13
N ARG A 84 16.05 -2.73 9.69
CA ARG A 84 15.02 -2.03 8.91
C ARG A 84 15.60 -0.85 8.12
N GLY A 85 16.58 -0.16 8.69
CA GLY A 85 17.32 0.92 8.02
C GLY A 85 18.36 0.40 7.02
N ALA A 86 19.00 -0.73 7.31
CA ALA A 86 19.98 -1.36 6.43
C ALA A 86 19.35 -1.85 5.12
N GLU A 87 18.16 -2.47 5.16
CA GLU A 87 17.46 -2.88 3.94
C GLU A 87 17.09 -1.71 3.03
N LYS A 88 16.57 -0.61 3.59
CA LYS A 88 16.25 0.59 2.81
C LYS A 88 17.50 1.16 2.14
N ARG A 89 18.63 1.17 2.84
CA ARG A 89 19.92 1.60 2.30
C ARG A 89 20.43 0.64 1.23
N ALA A 90 20.33 -0.68 1.43
CA ALA A 90 20.74 -1.68 0.44
C ALA A 90 19.85 -1.65 -0.81
N ALA A 91 18.54 -1.44 -0.66
CA ALA A 91 17.62 -1.26 -1.77
C ALA A 91 17.94 0.02 -2.56
N ASN A 92 18.22 1.12 -1.86
CA ASN A 92 18.62 2.38 -2.50
C ASN A 92 19.98 2.26 -3.22
N ALA A 93 20.95 1.60 -2.58
CA ALA A 93 22.26 1.33 -3.20
C ALA A 93 22.15 0.47 -4.46
N ARG A 94 21.26 -0.54 -4.49
CA ARG A 94 20.98 -1.33 -5.70
C ARG A 94 20.34 -0.50 -6.79
N LEU A 95 19.43 0.41 -6.44
CA LEU A 95 18.80 1.30 -7.41
C LEU A 95 19.81 2.27 -8.03
N LEU A 96 20.73 2.80 -7.23
CA LEU A 96 21.84 3.64 -7.70
C LEU A 96 22.87 2.86 -8.53
N ALA A 97 23.19 1.62 -8.15
CA ALA A 97 24.09 0.77 -8.92
C ALA A 97 23.48 0.38 -10.28
N ALA A 98 22.17 0.09 -10.31
CA ALA A 98 21.46 -0.18 -11.56
C ALA A 98 21.43 1.06 -12.48
N SER A 99 21.22 2.26 -11.93
CA SER A 99 21.24 3.48 -12.76
C SER A 99 22.63 3.89 -13.24
N SER A 100 23.70 3.38 -12.62
CA SER A 100 25.08 3.67 -13.06
C SER A 100 25.59 2.68 -14.12
N ALA A 101 24.90 1.55 -14.32
CA ALA A 101 25.30 0.50 -15.27
C ALA A 101 24.73 0.70 -16.69
N GLU A 102 23.92 1.74 -16.93
CA GLU A 102 23.30 2.03 -18.24
C GLU A 102 24.00 3.16 -19.01
N PHE A 103 25.27 3.47 -18.73
CA PHE A 103 26.01 4.55 -19.40
C PHE A 103 27.43 4.13 -19.82
N ASP A 104 27.55 2.98 -20.49
CA ASP A 104 28.77 2.55 -21.16
C ASP A 104 28.41 1.76 -22.43
N ASP A 105 27.94 2.47 -23.47
CA ASP A 105 27.85 1.95 -24.84
C ASP A 105 27.73 3.15 -25.80
N ASP A 106 28.86 3.59 -26.35
CA ASP A 106 29.02 4.11 -27.73
C ASP A 106 30.47 4.59 -27.92
N ASP A 107 31.42 3.64 -27.89
CA ASP A 107 32.72 3.79 -28.55
C ASP A 107 32.95 2.52 -29.39
N ASP A 108 32.11 2.38 -30.43
CA ASP A 108 32.29 1.38 -31.49
C ASP A 108 33.37 1.90 -32.45
N GLU A 109 34.60 1.40 -32.25
CA GLU A 109 35.68 1.44 -33.25
C GLU A 109 35.24 0.65 -34.49
N ASN A 110 34.73 1.37 -35.48
CA ASN A 110 34.44 0.84 -36.81
C ASN A 110 35.72 0.80 -37.65
N GLU A 111 36.53 -0.26 -37.51
CA GLU A 111 37.51 -0.67 -38.52
C GLU A 111 36.89 -1.75 -39.42
N ASP A 112 36.99 -1.52 -40.74
CA ASP A 112 36.71 -2.44 -41.85
C ASP A 112 35.25 -2.70 -42.28
N ALA A 113 34.71 -1.77 -43.10
CA ALA A 113 33.58 -2.07 -43.99
C ALA A 113 33.84 -1.60 -45.43
N GLU A 114 33.83 -2.58 -46.33
CA GLU A 114 33.90 -2.47 -47.79
C GLU A 114 32.96 -1.41 -48.40
N ALA A 115 33.41 -0.88 -49.53
CA ALA A 115 32.76 0.12 -50.37
C ALA A 115 31.31 -0.23 -50.77
N ALA A 116 30.33 0.24 -50.00
CA ALA A 116 28.94 0.38 -50.40
C ALA A 116 28.70 1.74 -51.09
N PRO A 117 27.80 1.83 -52.09
CA PRO A 117 27.64 3.03 -52.90
C PRO A 117 27.04 4.15 -52.05
N LEU A 118 27.68 5.32 -52.11
CA LEU A 118 27.28 6.58 -51.51
C LEU A 118 25.84 6.94 -51.87
N LEU A 119 24.88 6.43 -51.12
CA LEU A 119 23.52 6.94 -51.08
C LEU A 119 23.58 8.28 -50.36
N ALA A 120 23.28 9.33 -51.12
CA ALA A 120 23.32 10.72 -50.68
C ALA A 120 22.65 10.87 -49.31
N ALA A 121 23.43 11.29 -48.33
CA ALA A 121 22.93 11.69 -47.03
C ALA A 121 21.74 12.65 -47.22
N PRO A 122 20.62 12.45 -46.50
CA PRO A 122 19.50 13.37 -46.57
C PRO A 122 20.03 14.77 -46.29
N ARG A 123 19.91 15.68 -47.25
CA ARG A 123 20.31 17.08 -47.07
C ARG A 123 19.54 17.61 -45.86
N TRP A 124 20.26 17.82 -44.77
CA TRP A 124 19.72 18.39 -43.55
C TRP A 124 19.06 19.72 -43.90
N ASN A 125 17.73 19.75 -43.82
CA ASN A 125 16.96 20.97 -44.03
C ASN A 125 16.73 21.61 -42.64
N PRO A 126 17.45 22.69 -42.29
CA PRO A 126 17.30 23.33 -40.99
C PRO A 126 15.88 23.85 -40.76
N ALA A 127 15.10 24.10 -41.82
CA ALA A 127 13.68 24.47 -41.70
C ALA A 127 12.80 23.32 -41.22
N ALA A 128 13.07 22.08 -41.64
CA ALA A 128 12.33 20.90 -41.19
C ALA A 128 12.66 20.57 -39.72
N ALA A 129 13.93 20.72 -39.32
CA ALA A 129 14.35 20.57 -37.93
C ALA A 129 13.76 21.66 -37.02
N ALA A 130 13.67 22.90 -37.50
CA ALA A 130 13.02 23.98 -36.77
C ALA A 130 11.50 23.74 -36.61
N HIS A 131 10.83 23.21 -37.64
CA HIS A 131 9.42 22.82 -37.56
C HIS A 131 9.20 21.67 -36.58
N ALA A 132 10.03 20.62 -36.64
CA ALA A 132 9.97 19.50 -35.69
C ALA A 132 10.22 19.95 -34.25
N ARG A 133 11.17 20.88 -34.02
CA ARG A 133 11.39 21.48 -32.69
C ARG A 133 10.22 22.36 -32.24
N ARG A 134 9.57 23.08 -33.15
CA ARG A 134 8.38 23.89 -32.84
C ARG A 134 7.18 23.01 -32.49
N GLU A 135 6.99 21.91 -33.19
CA GLU A 135 5.94 20.92 -32.89
C GLU A 135 6.24 20.18 -31.59
N ALA A 136 7.48 19.76 -31.34
CA ALA A 136 7.88 19.16 -30.06
C ALA A 136 7.70 20.13 -28.88
N ALA A 137 8.11 21.40 -29.03
CA ALA A 137 7.90 22.43 -28.01
C ALA A 137 6.41 22.77 -27.80
N LYS A 138 5.56 22.60 -28.82
CA LYS A 138 4.11 22.77 -28.71
C LYS A 138 3.44 21.60 -27.96
N VAL A 139 3.95 20.38 -28.14
CA VAL A 139 3.54 19.19 -27.37
C VAL A 139 4.02 19.30 -25.93
N GLU A 140 5.24 19.76 -25.69
CA GLU A 140 5.82 19.93 -24.35
C GLU A 140 5.16 21.08 -23.56
N ALA A 141 4.80 22.18 -24.23
CA ALA A 141 4.02 23.27 -23.64
C ALA A 141 2.56 22.88 -23.31
N CYS A 142 2.01 21.85 -23.95
CA CYS A 142 0.71 21.27 -23.58
C CYS A 142 0.82 20.23 -22.45
N ALA A 143 1.96 19.56 -22.29
CA ALA A 143 2.20 18.60 -21.21
C ALA A 143 2.55 19.28 -19.87
N ALA A 144 3.09 20.49 -19.90
CA ALA A 144 3.30 21.33 -18.72
C ALA A 144 2.01 22.06 -18.29
N GLY A 145 0.92 21.30 -18.11
CA GLY A 145 -0.24 21.82 -17.37
C GLY A 145 0.22 22.25 -15.97
N PRO A 146 -0.25 23.39 -15.44
CA PRO A 146 0.20 23.88 -14.14
C PRO A 146 -0.02 22.78 -13.11
N SER A 147 1.07 22.34 -12.48
CA SER A 147 1.06 21.52 -11.25
C SER A 147 0.46 22.36 -10.13
N ALA A 148 -0.82 22.71 -10.27
CA ALA A 148 -1.58 23.39 -9.25
C ALA A 148 -1.55 22.48 -8.02
N PRO A 149 -1.13 22.99 -6.85
CA PRO A 149 -1.14 22.20 -5.63
C PRO A 149 -2.52 21.57 -5.43
N LEU A 150 -2.57 20.35 -4.90
CA LEU A 150 -3.85 19.73 -4.55
C LEU A 150 -4.55 20.62 -3.52
N PRO A 151 -5.86 20.89 -3.66
CA PRO A 151 -6.62 21.56 -2.62
C PRO A 151 -6.44 20.82 -1.29
N THR A 152 -6.14 21.56 -0.24
CA THR A 152 -5.88 21.01 1.10
C THR A 152 -7.15 20.97 1.95
N SER A 153 -8.12 21.83 1.64
CA SER A 153 -9.42 21.91 2.31
C SER A 153 -10.43 20.94 1.70
N LYS A 154 -11.31 20.38 2.53
CA LYS A 154 -12.44 19.56 2.07
C LYS A 154 -13.39 20.36 1.16
N ALA A 155 -13.64 21.63 1.49
CA ALA A 155 -14.55 22.49 0.74
C ALA A 155 -14.08 22.68 -0.71
N ASP A 156 -12.81 23.04 -0.90
CA ASP A 156 -12.20 23.23 -2.22
C ASP A 156 -12.20 21.92 -3.04
N MET A 157 -12.03 20.77 -2.38
CA MET A 157 -12.12 19.47 -3.06
C MET A 157 -13.53 19.15 -3.56
N VAL A 158 -14.55 19.50 -2.78
CA VAL A 158 -15.96 19.32 -3.16
C VAL A 158 -16.31 20.29 -4.30
N GLU A 159 -15.92 21.56 -4.20
CA GLU A 159 -16.17 22.57 -5.24
C GLU A 159 -15.57 22.16 -6.60
N GLU A 160 -14.35 21.61 -6.61
CA GLU A 160 -13.72 21.13 -7.85
C GLU A 160 -14.41 19.90 -8.45
N LEU A 161 -14.96 19.00 -7.63
CA LEU A 161 -15.74 17.85 -8.11
C LEU A 161 -17.14 18.29 -8.56
N GLU A 162 -17.75 19.29 -7.92
CA GLU A 162 -19.02 19.88 -8.33
C GLU A 162 -18.93 20.60 -9.68
N LYS A 163 -17.80 21.27 -9.96
CA LYS A 163 -17.50 21.82 -11.30
C LYS A 163 -17.48 20.76 -12.41
N LEU A 164 -17.24 19.50 -12.05
CA LEU A 164 -17.29 18.33 -12.93
C LEU A 164 -18.66 17.64 -12.95
N GLY A 165 -19.66 18.17 -12.23
CA GLY A 165 -20.98 17.58 -12.09
C GLY A 165 -21.04 16.36 -11.17
N LEU A 166 -20.05 16.19 -10.29
CA LEU A 166 -20.02 15.12 -9.28
C LEU A 166 -20.45 15.68 -7.93
N GLU A 167 -21.56 15.16 -7.40
CA GLU A 167 -22.00 15.48 -6.04
C GLU A 167 -21.16 14.68 -5.04
N ALA A 168 -20.35 15.36 -4.23
CA ALA A 168 -19.37 14.71 -3.35
C ALA A 168 -19.38 15.25 -1.90
N SER A 169 -20.41 16.01 -1.52
CA SER A 169 -20.51 16.72 -0.23
C SER A 169 -20.37 15.79 0.99
N ALA A 170 -20.96 14.60 0.92
CA ALA A 170 -20.97 13.59 1.98
C ALA A 170 -19.68 12.74 2.05
N ALA A 171 -18.84 12.75 1.01
CA ALA A 171 -17.69 11.86 0.95
C ALA A 171 -16.59 12.24 1.97
N PRO A 172 -15.86 11.24 2.54
CA PRO A 172 -14.76 11.51 3.45
C PRO A 172 -13.57 12.13 2.70
N ALA A 173 -12.78 12.97 3.38
CA ALA A 173 -11.70 13.75 2.76
C ALA A 173 -10.65 12.91 2.01
N HIS A 174 -10.42 11.66 2.40
CA HIS A 174 -9.49 10.78 1.70
C HIS A 174 -10.05 10.27 0.36
N ALA A 175 -11.35 10.00 0.27
CA ALA A 175 -12.01 9.59 -0.96
C ALA A 175 -12.04 10.74 -1.98
N LEU A 176 -12.32 11.97 -1.50
CA LEU A 176 -12.26 13.19 -2.30
C LEU A 176 -10.86 13.42 -2.91
N ARG A 177 -9.79 13.23 -2.12
CA ARG A 177 -8.41 13.32 -2.64
C ARG A 177 -8.11 12.26 -3.69
N ALA A 178 -8.53 11.02 -3.46
CA ALA A 178 -8.31 9.94 -4.41
C ALA A 178 -9.03 10.21 -5.74
N ALA A 179 -10.29 10.69 -5.67
CA ALA A 179 -11.06 11.07 -6.85
C ALA A 179 -10.38 12.21 -7.63
N LEU A 180 -9.91 13.27 -6.95
CA LEU A 180 -9.20 14.38 -7.61
C LEU A 180 -7.86 13.98 -8.20
N GLN A 181 -7.13 13.06 -7.56
CA GLN A 181 -5.90 12.51 -8.14
C GLN A 181 -6.20 11.73 -9.42
N GLU A 182 -7.30 10.98 -9.44
CA GLU A 182 -7.71 10.23 -10.63
C GLU A 182 -8.19 11.17 -11.75
N VAL A 183 -8.96 12.22 -11.44
CA VAL A 183 -9.32 13.29 -12.39
C VAL A 183 -8.06 13.87 -13.04
N ARG A 184 -7.04 14.19 -12.24
CA ARG A 184 -5.78 14.74 -12.74
C ARG A 184 -5.02 13.74 -13.61
N ARG A 185 -4.98 12.48 -13.19
CA ARG A 185 -4.38 11.39 -13.96
C ARG A 185 -5.04 11.26 -15.32
N LEU A 186 -6.37 11.24 -15.37
CA LEU A 186 -7.14 11.10 -16.60
C LEU A 186 -7.04 12.34 -17.51
N ARG A 187 -7.01 13.55 -16.93
CA ARG A 187 -6.80 14.80 -17.69
C ARG A 187 -5.38 14.93 -18.27
N ALA A 188 -4.40 14.24 -17.70
CA ALA A 188 -3.04 14.21 -18.21
C ALA A 188 -2.86 13.24 -19.39
N LEU A 189 -3.82 12.33 -19.62
CA LEU A 189 -3.77 11.42 -20.76
C LEU A 189 -4.08 12.17 -22.07
N PRO A 190 -3.36 11.87 -23.16
CA PRO A 190 -3.74 12.39 -24.47
C PRO A 190 -5.13 11.84 -24.86
N ALA A 191 -5.91 12.66 -25.60
CA ALA A 191 -7.26 12.31 -26.04
C ALA A 191 -7.44 10.87 -26.59
N PRO A 192 -6.55 10.33 -27.44
CA PRO A 192 -6.69 8.94 -27.93
C PRO A 192 -6.55 7.88 -26.82
N GLU A 193 -5.71 8.11 -25.81
CA GLU A 193 -5.53 7.17 -24.70
C GLU A 193 -6.72 7.23 -23.73
N LEU A 194 -7.26 8.42 -23.49
CA LEU A 194 -8.48 8.59 -22.72
C LEU A 194 -9.65 7.84 -23.37
N GLN A 195 -9.77 7.96 -24.70
CA GLN A 195 -10.81 7.26 -25.46
C GLN A 195 -10.60 5.74 -25.45
N ALA A 196 -9.36 5.26 -25.60
CA ALA A 196 -9.07 3.83 -25.48
C ALA A 196 -9.38 3.27 -24.07
N ALA A 197 -9.09 4.04 -23.01
CA ALA A 197 -9.42 3.68 -21.63
C ALA A 197 -10.94 3.62 -21.39
N ALA A 198 -11.68 4.56 -21.97
CA ALA A 198 -13.15 4.56 -21.95
C ALA A 198 -13.74 3.37 -22.72
N GLU A 199 -13.24 3.07 -23.92
CA GLU A 199 -13.68 1.94 -24.74
C GLU A 199 -13.42 0.59 -24.04
N ALA A 200 -12.30 0.46 -23.33
CA ALA A 200 -12.02 -0.72 -22.51
C ALA A 200 -13.03 -0.93 -21.37
N GLN A 201 -13.73 0.14 -20.95
CA GLN A 201 -14.81 0.10 -19.96
C GLN A 201 -16.20 0.08 -20.61
N GLY A 202 -16.30 0.01 -21.94
CA GLY A 202 -17.56 0.03 -22.68
C GLY A 202 -18.27 1.38 -22.69
N LEU A 203 -17.57 2.47 -22.36
CA LEU A 203 -18.11 3.83 -22.30
C LEU A 203 -17.96 4.51 -23.67
N GLN A 204 -18.96 5.31 -24.07
CA GLN A 204 -18.95 6.11 -25.30
C GLN A 204 -19.46 7.52 -24.98
N GLY A 205 -18.83 8.56 -25.52
CA GLY A 205 -19.25 9.94 -25.29
C GLY A 205 -18.18 10.98 -25.62
N ALA A 206 -18.50 12.25 -25.37
CA ALA A 206 -17.53 13.33 -25.41
C ALA A 206 -16.50 13.20 -24.26
N SER A 207 -15.32 13.80 -24.41
CA SER A 207 -14.20 13.64 -23.47
C SER A 207 -14.55 13.97 -22.02
N GLU A 208 -15.43 14.94 -21.77
CA GLU A 208 -15.82 15.34 -20.42
C GLU A 208 -16.86 14.39 -19.79
N GLU A 209 -17.81 13.91 -20.59
CA GLU A 209 -18.80 12.90 -20.18
C GLU A 209 -18.13 11.55 -19.90
N LEU A 210 -17.10 11.21 -20.68
CA LEU A 210 -16.26 10.02 -20.44
C LEU A 210 -15.51 10.10 -19.11
N LEU A 211 -14.91 11.26 -18.80
CA LEU A 211 -14.24 11.47 -17.51
C LEU A 211 -15.21 11.27 -16.34
N ARG A 212 -16.42 11.82 -16.45
CA ARG A 212 -17.47 11.65 -15.44
C ARG A 212 -17.83 10.18 -15.26
N GLN A 213 -18.13 9.46 -16.34
CA GLN A 213 -18.50 8.04 -16.29
C GLN A 213 -17.36 7.15 -15.74
N MET A 214 -16.11 7.45 -16.09
CA MET A 214 -14.94 6.75 -15.53
C MET A 214 -14.76 7.00 -14.02
N LEU A 215 -15.09 8.20 -13.54
CA LEU A 215 -15.03 8.52 -12.11
C LEU A 215 -16.19 7.87 -11.34
N GLU A 216 -17.40 7.88 -11.90
CA GLU A 216 -18.57 7.23 -11.29
C GLU A 216 -18.37 5.71 -11.16
N THR A 217 -17.76 5.07 -12.15
CA THR A 217 -17.43 3.64 -12.11
C THR A 217 -16.30 3.32 -11.13
N SER A 218 -15.30 4.19 -11.01
CA SER A 218 -14.14 3.99 -10.12
C SER A 218 -14.47 4.31 -8.65
N PHE A 219 -15.43 5.20 -8.40
CA PHE A 219 -15.78 5.69 -7.06
C PHE A 219 -17.31 5.70 -6.84
N PRO A 220 -17.96 4.53 -6.77
CA PRO A 220 -19.41 4.43 -6.58
C PRO A 220 -19.89 5.05 -5.26
N ASP A 221 -19.00 5.12 -4.25
CA ASP A 221 -19.30 5.67 -2.93
C ASP A 221 -19.46 7.20 -2.93
N LEU A 222 -19.00 7.92 -3.97
CA LEU A 222 -19.20 9.37 -4.06
C LEU A 222 -20.68 9.73 -4.20
N ARG A 223 -21.47 8.86 -4.83
CA ARG A 223 -22.87 9.10 -5.19
C ARG A 223 -23.86 8.65 -4.11
N ARG A 224 -23.38 8.28 -2.92
CA ARG A 224 -24.26 7.87 -1.83
C ARG A 224 -25.00 9.11 -1.34
N GLU A 225 -26.15 9.39 -1.97
CA GLU A 225 -27.16 10.27 -1.43
C GLU A 225 -27.47 9.78 -0.02
N VAL A 226 -26.97 10.51 0.97
CA VAL A 226 -27.39 10.32 2.35
C VAL A 226 -28.84 10.76 2.35
N SER A 227 -29.76 9.81 2.45
CA SER A 227 -31.19 10.11 2.54
C SER A 227 -31.39 11.12 3.68
N PRO A 228 -32.08 12.25 3.46
CA PRO A 228 -32.28 13.28 4.49
C PRO A 228 -33.04 12.76 5.72
N GLU A 229 -33.63 11.57 5.65
CA GLU A 229 -34.23 10.90 6.81
C GLU A 229 -33.21 10.27 7.77
N GLU A 230 -31.95 10.07 7.34
CA GLU A 230 -30.87 9.54 8.20
C GLU A 230 -30.07 10.65 8.93
N GLU A 231 -30.19 11.92 8.52
CA GLU A 231 -29.40 13.02 9.08
C GLU A 231 -29.96 13.64 10.38
N CYS A 232 -31.20 13.34 10.77
CA CYS A 232 -31.84 14.03 11.90
C CYS A 232 -31.82 13.29 13.26
N SER A 233 -31.12 12.14 13.39
CA SER A 233 -31.15 11.34 14.64
C SER A 233 -29.81 11.01 15.32
N PHE A 234 -28.65 11.40 14.79
CA PHE A 234 -27.36 10.94 15.34
C PHE A 234 -26.36 12.05 15.67
N GLN A 235 -26.68 12.84 16.70
CA GLN A 235 -25.65 13.46 17.57
C GLN A 235 -25.92 13.17 19.05
N ILE A 236 -26.54 12.02 19.35
CA ILE A 236 -26.34 11.43 20.67
C ILE A 236 -24.90 10.91 20.64
N LEU A 237 -24.05 11.43 21.53
CA LEU A 237 -22.77 10.83 21.90
C LEU A 237 -22.96 9.33 22.08
N THR A 238 -22.78 8.53 21.03
CA THR A 238 -22.79 7.09 21.17
C THR A 238 -21.53 6.77 21.95
N PRO A 239 -21.64 6.21 23.17
CA PRO A 239 -20.47 5.85 23.95
C PRO A 239 -19.58 4.96 23.07
N SER A 240 -18.27 5.22 23.11
CA SER A 240 -17.25 4.44 22.41
C SER A 240 -17.65 2.96 22.46
N PRO A 241 -17.84 2.29 21.30
CA PRO A 241 -18.42 0.96 21.28
C PRO A 241 -17.54 0.03 22.09
N GLU A 242 -18.06 -0.46 23.21
CA GLU A 242 -17.37 -1.50 23.97
C GLU A 242 -17.19 -2.72 23.05
N PRO A 243 -16.01 -3.35 23.07
CA PRO A 243 -15.77 -4.52 22.25
C PRO A 243 -16.77 -5.62 22.61
N LEU A 244 -17.50 -6.12 21.62
CA LEU A 244 -18.51 -7.16 21.81
C LEU A 244 -17.86 -8.40 22.47
N SER A 245 -18.44 -8.86 23.58
CA SER A 245 -18.03 -10.10 24.23
C SER A 245 -18.52 -11.30 23.41
N LEU A 246 -17.72 -12.38 23.35
CA LEU A 246 -18.19 -13.61 22.71
C LEU A 246 -19.37 -14.20 23.47
N SER A 247 -19.35 -14.12 24.80
CA SER A 247 -20.40 -14.70 25.63
C SER A 247 -21.77 -14.12 25.31
N THR A 248 -21.86 -12.82 24.97
CA THR A 248 -23.12 -12.17 24.57
C THR A 248 -23.51 -12.55 23.14
N LEU A 249 -22.54 -12.61 22.21
CA LEU A 249 -22.80 -13.03 20.82
C LEU A 249 -23.28 -14.48 20.70
N PHE A 250 -22.81 -15.38 21.57
CA PHE A 250 -23.28 -16.77 21.58
C PHE A 250 -24.70 -16.94 22.13
N LEU A 251 -25.30 -15.92 22.76
CA LEU A 251 -26.71 -15.96 23.18
C LEU A 251 -27.68 -15.60 22.04
N ASN A 252 -27.22 -14.83 21.05
CA ASN A 252 -28.05 -14.39 19.93
C ASN A 252 -28.42 -15.54 18.97
N SER A 253 -29.55 -15.46 18.29
CA SER A 253 -29.87 -16.46 17.26
C SER A 253 -28.95 -16.31 16.04
N GLU A 254 -28.84 -17.35 15.21
CA GLU A 254 -28.04 -17.26 13.97
C GLU A 254 -28.56 -16.17 13.02
N ALA A 255 -29.89 -16.01 12.94
CA ALA A 255 -30.54 -14.95 12.18
C ALA A 255 -30.14 -13.55 12.68
N ASP A 256 -30.07 -13.35 14.01
CA ASP A 256 -29.64 -12.08 14.59
C ASP A 256 -28.17 -11.77 14.28
N LEU A 257 -27.30 -12.78 14.32
CA LEU A 257 -25.90 -12.61 13.95
C LEU A 257 -25.74 -12.28 12.46
N LEU A 258 -26.51 -12.92 11.58
CA LEU A 258 -26.53 -12.58 10.15
C LEU A 258 -27.02 -11.14 9.93
N MET A 259 -28.06 -10.72 10.64
CA MET A 259 -28.58 -9.35 10.58
C MET A 259 -27.52 -8.34 11.05
N GLN A 260 -26.82 -8.62 12.15
CA GLN A 260 -25.72 -7.79 12.65
C GLN A 260 -24.53 -7.73 11.66
N CYS A 261 -24.20 -8.86 11.01
CA CYS A 261 -23.16 -8.88 9.98
C CYS A 261 -23.55 -8.00 8.78
N LYS A 262 -24.80 -8.11 8.31
CA LYS A 262 -25.32 -7.29 7.19
C LYS A 262 -25.36 -5.81 7.55
N ALA A 263 -25.79 -5.46 8.75
CA ALA A 263 -25.80 -4.08 9.25
C ALA A 263 -24.39 -3.44 9.25
N ARG A 264 -23.35 -4.26 9.45
CA ARG A 264 -21.93 -3.84 9.40
C ARG A 264 -21.29 -3.99 8.01
N ASN A 265 -22.07 -4.24 6.97
CA ASN A 265 -21.60 -4.48 5.60
C ASN A 265 -20.55 -5.61 5.49
N LEU A 266 -20.62 -6.61 6.38
CA LEU A 266 -19.77 -7.80 6.27
C LEU A 266 -20.32 -8.70 5.17
N ARG A 267 -19.45 -9.13 4.23
CA ARG A 267 -19.84 -10.11 3.20
C ARG A 267 -20.08 -11.48 3.85
N VAL A 268 -21.35 -11.85 3.99
CA VAL A 268 -21.80 -13.14 4.56
C VAL A 268 -22.30 -14.14 3.50
N GLU A 269 -22.23 -13.80 2.22
CA GLU A 269 -22.68 -14.65 1.12
C GLU A 269 -21.96 -16.01 1.15
N GLY A 270 -22.73 -17.10 1.16
CA GLY A 270 -22.20 -18.47 1.24
C GLY A 270 -21.64 -18.88 2.61
N MET A 271 -21.75 -18.02 3.63
CA MET A 271 -21.26 -18.31 4.98
C MET A 271 -22.35 -18.84 5.93
N GLU A 272 -23.60 -18.90 5.48
CA GLU A 272 -24.75 -19.44 6.22
C GLU A 272 -24.55 -20.90 6.63
N SER A 273 -23.75 -21.67 5.87
CA SER A 273 -23.43 -23.06 6.17
C SER A 273 -22.27 -23.24 7.17
N ARG A 274 -21.54 -22.17 7.52
CA ARG A 274 -20.38 -22.22 8.44
C ARG A 274 -20.78 -22.20 9.93
N GLY A 275 -22.06 -22.00 10.20
CA GLY A 275 -22.67 -22.05 11.53
C GLY A 275 -22.44 -20.81 12.38
N LYS A 276 -23.30 -20.68 13.39
CA LYS A 276 -23.34 -19.59 14.38
C LYS A 276 -21.99 -19.16 14.95
N GLY A 277 -21.12 -20.12 15.27
CA GLY A 277 -19.82 -19.84 15.89
C GLY A 277 -18.90 -18.99 15.00
N PHE A 278 -18.96 -19.20 13.68
CA PHE A 278 -18.16 -18.42 12.73
C PHE A 278 -18.65 -16.97 12.62
N LEU A 279 -19.97 -16.76 12.57
CA LEU A 279 -20.57 -15.42 12.56
C LEU A 279 -20.25 -14.61 13.81
N ALA A 280 -20.31 -15.25 15.00
CA ALA A 280 -19.94 -14.61 16.26
C ALA A 280 -18.47 -14.18 16.28
N VAL A 281 -17.56 -15.00 15.74
CA VAL A 281 -16.13 -14.64 15.64
C VAL A 281 -15.91 -13.49 14.67
N LEU A 282 -16.58 -13.49 13.50
CA LEU A 282 -16.50 -12.38 12.54
C LEU A 282 -16.94 -11.06 13.16
N LEU A 283 -18.10 -11.02 13.83
CA LEU A 283 -18.60 -9.83 14.50
C LEU A 283 -17.66 -9.34 15.60
N LYS A 284 -17.06 -10.26 16.38
CA LYS A 284 -16.06 -9.88 17.38
C LYS A 284 -14.82 -9.25 16.77
N MET A 285 -14.29 -9.84 15.69
CA MET A 285 -13.11 -9.32 15.01
C MET A 285 -13.37 -7.93 14.45
N GLU A 286 -14.55 -7.71 13.88
CA GLU A 286 -14.96 -6.43 13.34
C GLU A 286 -15.14 -5.37 14.44
N SER A 287 -15.85 -5.70 15.52
CA SER A 287 -16.01 -4.82 16.67
C SER A 287 -14.66 -4.44 17.29
N ARG A 288 -13.69 -5.37 17.35
CA ARG A 288 -12.33 -5.06 17.82
C ARG A 288 -11.59 -4.13 16.86
N ARG A 289 -11.80 -4.26 15.55
CA ARG A 289 -11.19 -3.40 14.52
C ARG A 289 -11.69 -1.97 14.68
N GLU A 290 -12.99 -1.78 14.80
CA GLU A 290 -13.63 -0.47 15.04
C GLU A 290 -13.13 0.16 16.34
N TYR A 291 -13.03 -0.62 17.43
CA TYR A 291 -12.50 -0.14 18.71
C TYR A 291 -11.04 0.35 18.59
N LEU A 292 -10.18 -0.37 17.86
CA LEU A 292 -8.80 0.07 17.66
C LEU A 292 -8.71 1.32 16.77
N GLN A 293 -9.62 1.47 15.81
CA GLN A 293 -9.74 2.70 15.02
C GLN A 293 -10.18 3.87 15.88
N SER A 294 -11.20 3.70 16.72
CA SER A 294 -11.67 4.76 17.62
C SER A 294 -10.60 5.18 18.63
N VAL A 295 -9.84 4.23 19.19
CA VAL A 295 -8.71 4.54 20.08
C VAL A 295 -7.60 5.30 19.35
N ARG A 296 -7.37 5.01 18.07
CA ARG A 296 -6.36 5.70 17.25
C ARG A 296 -6.80 7.11 16.86
N GLU A 297 -8.08 7.29 16.58
CA GLU A 297 -8.67 8.55 16.14
C GLU A 297 -9.07 9.45 17.32
N ALA A 298 -9.19 8.89 18.52
CA ALA A 298 -9.41 9.64 19.74
C ALA A 298 -8.33 10.73 19.80
N PRO A 299 -8.71 12.02 19.67
CA PRO A 299 -7.75 13.09 19.75
C PRO A 299 -7.04 12.91 21.08
N LEU A 300 -5.70 12.90 21.05
CA LEU A 300 -4.88 12.92 22.25
C LEU A 300 -5.38 14.11 23.06
N SER A 301 -6.26 13.83 24.03
CA SER A 301 -6.81 14.86 24.87
C SER A 301 -5.59 15.54 25.47
N PRO A 302 -5.42 16.86 25.26
CA PRO A 302 -4.28 17.55 25.82
C PRO A 302 -4.25 17.21 27.32
N PRO A 303 -3.06 16.89 27.87
CA PRO A 303 -2.95 16.57 29.28
C PRO A 303 -3.64 17.69 30.06
N ALA A 304 -4.61 17.33 30.90
CA ALA A 304 -5.43 18.29 31.61
C ALA A 304 -4.51 19.34 32.25
N PRO A 305 -4.66 20.64 31.92
CA PRO A 305 -3.83 21.67 32.50
C PRO A 305 -4.19 21.78 33.98
N GLY A 306 -3.27 21.36 34.85
CA GLY A 306 -3.29 21.71 36.27
C GLY A 306 -3.65 20.58 37.21
N VAL A 307 -2.66 19.74 37.52
CA VAL A 307 -2.41 19.42 38.93
C VAL A 307 -1.06 20.04 39.24
N ALA A 308 -1.07 21.35 39.54
CA ALA A 308 0.08 22.00 40.13
C ALA A 308 0.34 21.29 41.46
N SER A 309 1.46 20.56 41.55
CA SER A 309 1.95 20.00 42.80
C SER A 309 2.05 21.12 43.82
N GLY A 310 1.16 21.08 44.81
CA GLY A 310 1.29 21.87 46.02
C GLY A 310 2.65 21.56 46.66
N ALA A 311 3.49 22.58 46.73
CA ALA A 311 4.67 22.59 47.55
C ALA A 311 4.24 22.41 49.02
N LEU A 312 4.67 21.31 49.63
CA LEU A 312 4.68 21.13 51.07
C LEU A 312 5.80 22.02 51.63
N VAL A 313 5.41 23.03 52.40
CA VAL A 313 6.25 23.81 53.32
C VAL A 313 6.35 23.08 54.65
#